data_AF-A0A845QWF0-F1
#
_entry.id   AF-A0A845QWF0-F1
#
_cell.length_a   1.000
_cell.length_b   1.000
_cell.length_c   1.000
_cell.angle_alpha   90.00
_cell.angle_beta   90.00
_cell.angle_gamma   90.00
#
_symmetry.space_group_name_H-M   'P 1'
#
loop_
_entity.id
_entity.type
_entity.pdbx_description
1 polymer ?
#
loop_
_entity_poly.entity_id
_entity_poly.type
_entity_poly.pdbx_seq_one_letter_code
_entity_poly.pdbx_strand_id
1 'polypeptide(L)'
;MIKTTPNHMMFGKLNIEENPNKKIYIDFFGSKENNNEGYYNHVVQFNNKPTYIEEYDEALTYSKKIISLEDDIEIMKRARLTKDTTFNYMPASHIRPSMSIPIYEDGGIVDDIVEEVNVLDYEGYVYDISVPNLRQYISNDIVVHNSIYGWRGADIRNILDFEEDYPNAKTIKLEQNYRSTKNILDAANKVIDNNMGRKGKNLWTSQNEGTNIGLYNGDNEHDEAKFIASKIKEIKNTDHKNYSDFAILYRTNAQSRVLEESLVKSNIPYKIVGGLKFYDRKEIKDIIAFLRLIQNPVDNISLKRIINVPKRGIGKRTVEKIEQLSIEKGESIYSVILDIDEMASLSHRAKSKVKDFVSIINKFIAMKEILSVKDLIENVIESTGYIKELQKEDTLEAQSRIENIEEFISVAIDFENTSEENTLEEFLANISLLSDIDRLDEDDDFVTLMTLHSAKGLEYDIVFLTGMEEGIFPISRAMVSEDDLEEERRLCYVGITRAKEHLFITYTTLRTIYGKTNYNSISRFIDEIPDSLIDNINDKAKRKAKISQQKTNKYFTGYTHENTGIKRKNDPNINIGDKVKHKTLGLGTVVGMKGSGDKKEATIAFNEKGIKKLLISLAPIEKV
;
A
#
# COMPACT_ATOMS: atom_id res chain seq x y z
N MET A 1 -14.20 -42.35 -1.21
CA MET A 1 -15.59 -41.81 -1.25
C MET A 1 -15.55 -40.35 -0.83
N ILE A 2 -15.80 -39.41 -1.74
CA ILE A 2 -15.48 -37.99 -1.53
C ILE A 2 -16.65 -37.29 -0.84
N LYS A 3 -16.40 -36.57 0.26
CA LYS A 3 -17.37 -35.64 0.86
C LYS A 3 -16.92 -34.22 0.56
N THR A 4 -17.06 -33.79 -0.70
CA THR A 4 -16.68 -32.45 -1.14
C THR A 4 -17.84 -31.80 -1.86
N THR A 5 -17.96 -30.48 -1.75
CA THR A 5 -18.91 -29.73 -2.55
C THR A 5 -18.31 -29.59 -3.99
N PRO A 6 -19.02 -29.82 -5.11
CA PRO A 6 -18.74 -29.33 -6.47
C PRO A 6 -17.90 -28.05 -6.63
N ASN A 7 -17.95 -27.13 -5.66
CA ASN A 7 -17.27 -25.83 -5.69
C ASN A 7 -15.83 -25.93 -5.14
N HIS A 8 -15.41 -27.11 -4.66
CA HIS A 8 -14.03 -27.40 -4.28
C HIS A 8 -13.19 -27.70 -5.51
N MET A 9 -11.95 -27.23 -5.48
CA MET A 9 -10.96 -27.51 -6.51
C MET A 9 -10.27 -28.85 -6.22
N MET A 10 -10.31 -29.75 -7.20
CA MET A 10 -9.67 -31.06 -7.20
C MET A 10 -8.67 -31.22 -8.35
N PHE A 11 -7.91 -32.30 -8.29
CA PHE A 11 -6.91 -32.67 -9.28
C PHE A 11 -7.45 -33.77 -10.19
N GLY A 12 -7.35 -33.61 -11.50
CA GLY A 12 -7.78 -34.65 -12.45
C GLY A 12 -7.06 -34.57 -13.79
N LYS A 13 -6.96 -35.70 -14.48
CA LYS A 13 -6.38 -35.80 -15.83
C LYS A 13 -7.25 -36.66 -16.76
N LEU A 14 -7.52 -36.13 -17.96
CA LEU A 14 -8.05 -36.88 -19.10
C LEU A 14 -6.88 -37.42 -19.94
N ASN A 15 -6.95 -38.68 -20.38
CA ASN A 15 -6.00 -39.26 -21.33
C ASN A 15 -6.20 -38.67 -22.74
N ILE A 16 -5.69 -37.47 -22.98
CA ILE A 16 -5.67 -36.82 -24.30
C ILE A 16 -4.27 -36.24 -24.52
N GLU A 17 -3.69 -36.48 -25.71
CA GLU A 17 -2.42 -35.88 -26.11
C GLU A 17 -2.57 -34.35 -26.26
N GLU A 18 -1.88 -33.59 -25.41
CA GLU A 18 -1.89 -32.12 -25.44
C GLU A 18 -0.82 -31.57 -26.39
N ASN A 19 -1.21 -30.59 -27.22
CA ASN A 19 -0.32 -29.88 -28.14
C ASN A 19 0.37 -28.71 -27.39
N PRO A 20 1.72 -28.67 -27.27
CA PRO A 20 2.42 -27.84 -26.29
C PRO A 20 2.70 -26.38 -26.70
N ASN A 21 2.33 -25.96 -27.91
CA ASN A 21 2.65 -24.61 -28.38
C ASN A 21 1.67 -23.58 -27.80
N LYS A 22 2.22 -22.53 -27.14
CA LYS A 22 1.53 -21.39 -26.48
C LYS A 22 0.92 -21.61 -25.08
N LYS A 23 1.47 -22.51 -24.26
CA LYS A 23 1.01 -22.70 -22.86
C LYS A 23 2.18 -22.59 -21.87
N ILE A 24 1.98 -21.85 -20.78
CA ILE A 24 2.86 -21.92 -19.60
C ILE A 24 2.25 -22.93 -18.64
N TYR A 25 3.02 -23.93 -18.26
CA TYR A 25 2.58 -24.92 -17.30
C TYR A 25 3.19 -24.61 -15.94
N ILE A 26 2.35 -24.49 -14.93
CA ILE A 26 2.78 -24.33 -13.54
C ILE A 26 2.45 -25.63 -12.84
N ASP A 27 3.45 -26.48 -12.63
CA ASP A 27 3.30 -27.68 -11.82
C ASP A 27 3.58 -27.31 -10.38
N PHE A 28 2.58 -27.31 -9.50
CA PHE A 28 2.80 -26.92 -8.12
C PHE A 28 3.60 -27.95 -7.29
N PHE A 29 4.11 -29.02 -7.91
CA PHE A 29 5.03 -29.99 -7.30
C PHE A 29 5.95 -30.59 -8.37
N GLY A 30 7.24 -30.79 -8.09
CA GLY A 30 8.19 -31.50 -8.96
C GLY A 30 9.51 -31.80 -8.23
N SER A 31 10.01 -33.03 -8.34
CA SER A 31 11.26 -33.44 -7.67
C SER A 31 12.50 -32.90 -8.37
N LYS A 32 13.54 -32.57 -7.60
CA LYS A 32 14.88 -32.28 -8.15
C LYS A 32 15.58 -33.54 -8.68
N GLU A 33 15.31 -34.73 -8.12
CA GLU A 33 15.97 -36.00 -8.45
C GLU A 33 15.07 -37.22 -8.18
N ASN A 34 15.37 -38.34 -8.85
CA ASN A 34 14.62 -39.61 -8.93
C ASN A 34 14.45 -40.43 -7.62
N ASN A 35 14.78 -39.89 -6.46
CA ASN A 35 14.69 -40.61 -5.19
C ASN A 35 13.42 -40.16 -4.45
N ASN A 36 12.54 -41.12 -4.14
CA ASN A 36 11.19 -40.98 -3.55
C ASN A 36 11.15 -40.38 -2.13
N GLU A 37 11.99 -39.41 -1.80
CA GLU A 37 11.99 -38.71 -0.50
C GLU A 37 11.92 -37.19 -0.73
N GLY A 38 10.72 -36.62 -0.65
CA GLY A 38 10.48 -35.20 -0.36
C GLY A 38 10.21 -34.27 -1.55
N TYR A 39 8.92 -34.11 -1.87
CA TYR A 39 8.37 -33.16 -2.86
C TYR A 39 8.15 -31.78 -2.23
N TYR A 40 8.93 -30.75 -2.59
CA TYR A 40 8.72 -29.39 -2.03
C TYR A 40 8.95 -28.22 -3.00
N ASN A 41 9.02 -28.44 -4.33
CA ASN A 41 9.22 -27.34 -5.28
C ASN A 41 8.08 -27.25 -6.30
N HIS A 42 7.60 -26.04 -6.55
CA HIS A 42 6.78 -25.68 -7.71
C HIS A 42 7.67 -25.55 -8.95
N VAL A 43 7.23 -26.07 -10.09
CA VAL A 43 7.94 -26.00 -11.37
C VAL A 43 7.15 -25.14 -12.34
N VAL A 44 7.78 -24.10 -12.86
CA VAL A 44 7.21 -23.32 -13.98
C VAL A 44 7.92 -23.76 -15.25
N GLN A 45 7.16 -24.33 -16.19
CA GLN A 45 7.64 -24.78 -17.48
C GLN A 45 7.10 -23.89 -18.60
N PHE A 46 8.03 -23.29 -19.33
CA PHE A 46 7.75 -22.53 -20.55
C PHE A 46 8.70 -23.00 -21.66
N ASN A 47 8.19 -23.31 -22.85
CA ASN A 47 8.97 -23.87 -23.97
C ASN A 47 9.86 -25.07 -23.57
N ASN A 48 9.32 -26.00 -22.77
CA ASN A 48 10.04 -27.19 -22.27
C ASN A 48 11.27 -26.91 -21.39
N LYS A 49 11.39 -25.71 -20.80
CA LYS A 49 12.41 -25.39 -19.80
C LYS A 49 11.79 -25.30 -18.40
N PRO A 50 12.14 -26.19 -17.45
CA PRO A 50 11.63 -26.14 -16.09
C PRO A 50 12.43 -25.18 -15.20
N THR A 51 11.73 -24.34 -14.44
CA THR A 51 12.28 -23.51 -13.35
C THR A 51 11.67 -23.94 -12.03
N TYR A 52 12.49 -24.33 -11.05
CA TYR A 52 12.06 -24.81 -9.73
C TYR A 52 12.03 -23.65 -8.72
N ILE A 53 10.92 -23.53 -7.98
CA ILE A 53 10.62 -22.45 -7.04
C ILE A 53 10.03 -23.07 -5.77
N GLU A 54 10.50 -22.67 -4.59
CA GLU A 54 10.11 -23.31 -3.32
C GLU A 54 8.73 -22.87 -2.83
N GLU A 55 8.32 -21.61 -3.04
CA GLU A 55 7.04 -21.09 -2.57
C GLU A 55 5.97 -20.93 -3.66
N TYR A 56 4.72 -21.24 -3.31
CA TYR A 56 3.57 -21.22 -4.23
C TYR A 56 3.33 -19.82 -4.80
N ASP A 57 3.38 -18.81 -3.93
CA ASP A 57 3.12 -17.43 -4.30
C ASP A 57 4.28 -16.87 -5.18
N GLU A 58 5.51 -17.33 -4.98
CA GLU A 58 6.66 -17.00 -5.84
C GLU A 58 6.54 -17.63 -7.23
N ALA A 59 6.12 -18.90 -7.31
CA ALA A 59 5.95 -19.61 -8.58
C ALA A 59 4.87 -18.96 -9.45
N LEU A 60 3.74 -18.59 -8.84
CA LEU A 60 2.66 -17.88 -9.52
C LEU A 60 3.10 -16.49 -10.00
N THR A 61 3.89 -15.78 -9.18
CA THR A 61 4.46 -14.48 -9.55
C THR A 61 5.42 -14.62 -10.74
N TYR A 62 6.26 -15.65 -10.73
CA TYR A 62 7.17 -15.95 -11.83
C TYR A 62 6.43 -16.28 -13.14
N SER A 63 5.35 -17.05 -13.10
CA SER A 63 4.58 -17.36 -14.31
C SER A 63 3.84 -16.14 -14.87
N LYS A 64 3.35 -15.24 -14.01
CA LYS A 64 2.76 -13.96 -14.44
C LYS A 64 3.78 -13.07 -15.16
N LYS A 65 5.06 -13.09 -14.74
CA LYS A 65 6.15 -12.41 -15.46
C LYS A 65 6.40 -12.98 -16.86
N ILE A 66 6.12 -14.27 -17.08
CA ILE A 66 6.29 -14.86 -18.42
C ILE A 66 5.11 -14.45 -19.33
N ILE A 67 3.88 -14.38 -18.81
CA ILE A 67 2.73 -13.86 -19.59
C ILE A 67 2.98 -12.41 -20.03
N SER A 68 3.55 -11.55 -19.18
CA SER A 68 3.72 -10.13 -19.52
C SER A 68 4.72 -9.87 -20.66
N LEU A 69 5.42 -10.90 -21.15
CA LEU A 69 6.41 -10.80 -22.24
C LEU A 69 5.82 -11.04 -23.63
N GLU A 70 4.68 -11.74 -23.74
CA GLU A 70 3.99 -11.99 -25.02
C GLU A 70 2.47 -12.03 -24.80
N ASP A 71 1.73 -11.25 -25.58
CA ASP A 71 0.28 -11.40 -25.68
C ASP A 71 -0.03 -12.75 -26.33
N ASP A 72 -1.09 -13.44 -25.86
CA ASP A 72 -1.61 -14.72 -26.37
C ASP A 72 -1.06 -16.01 -25.68
N ILE A 73 -0.54 -15.91 -24.44
CA ILE A 73 -0.12 -17.06 -23.61
C ILE A 73 -1.12 -17.35 -22.47
N GLU A 74 -1.54 -18.61 -22.35
CA GLU A 74 -2.41 -19.08 -21.27
C GLU A 74 -1.61 -19.77 -20.15
N ILE A 75 -1.86 -19.41 -18.88
CA ILE A 75 -1.36 -20.16 -17.72
C ILE A 75 -2.25 -21.38 -17.49
N MET A 76 -1.64 -22.54 -17.60
CA MET A 76 -2.21 -23.83 -17.22
C MET A 76 -1.66 -24.20 -15.85
N LYS A 77 -2.53 -24.13 -14.83
CA LYS A 77 -2.22 -24.57 -13.47
C LYS A 77 -2.34 -26.10 -13.40
N ARG A 78 -1.28 -26.76 -12.96
CA ARG A 78 -1.14 -28.21 -12.90
C ARG A 78 -0.48 -28.65 -11.59
N ALA A 79 -0.62 -29.90 -11.19
CA ALA A 79 0.05 -30.45 -10.01
C ALA A 79 0.59 -31.83 -10.34
N ARG A 80 1.88 -32.03 -10.18
CA ARG A 80 2.51 -33.34 -10.31
C ARG A 80 2.67 -33.94 -8.92
N LEU A 81 1.60 -34.60 -8.51
CA LEU A 81 1.45 -35.18 -7.18
C LEU A 81 2.03 -36.61 -7.11
N THR A 82 2.32 -37.20 -8.26
CA THR A 82 2.93 -38.53 -8.41
C THR A 82 4.08 -38.49 -9.42
N LYS A 83 4.85 -39.57 -9.49
CA LYS A 83 6.07 -39.63 -10.29
C LYS A 83 5.80 -39.44 -11.80
N ASP A 84 4.72 -40.02 -12.29
CA ASP A 84 4.49 -40.20 -13.73
C ASP A 84 3.30 -39.38 -14.26
N THR A 85 2.52 -38.74 -13.38
CA THR A 85 1.29 -38.05 -13.78
C THR A 85 1.22 -36.60 -13.30
N THR A 86 0.86 -35.74 -14.24
CA THR A 86 0.54 -34.33 -14.01
C THR A 86 -0.97 -34.14 -14.07
N PHE A 87 -1.54 -33.59 -13.00
CA PHE A 87 -2.97 -33.32 -12.87
C PHE A 87 -3.30 -31.86 -13.15
N ASN A 88 -4.48 -31.59 -13.71
CA ASN A 88 -5.00 -30.24 -13.83
C ASN A 88 -5.85 -29.89 -12.62
N TYR A 89 -5.89 -28.61 -12.24
CA TYR A 89 -6.91 -28.14 -11.31
C TYR A 89 -8.26 -28.06 -12.01
N MET A 90 -9.27 -28.63 -11.40
CA MET A 90 -10.64 -28.57 -11.89
C MET A 90 -11.64 -28.58 -10.74
N PRO A 91 -12.83 -28.00 -10.91
CA PRO A 91 -13.90 -28.19 -9.94
C PRO A 91 -14.25 -29.67 -9.79
N ALA A 92 -14.57 -30.11 -8.57
CA ALA A 92 -14.94 -31.51 -8.27
C ALA A 92 -16.05 -32.05 -9.19
N SER A 93 -16.97 -31.18 -9.63
CA SER A 93 -18.04 -31.51 -10.59
C SER A 93 -17.55 -31.97 -11.97
N HIS A 94 -16.30 -31.73 -12.31
CA HIS A 94 -15.71 -32.11 -13.60
C HIS A 94 -15.10 -33.52 -13.59
N ILE A 95 -15.05 -34.20 -12.45
CA ILE A 95 -14.57 -35.58 -12.39
C ILE A 95 -15.52 -36.50 -13.19
N ARG A 96 -14.94 -37.38 -13.99
CA ARG A 96 -15.64 -38.37 -14.82
C ARG A 96 -15.02 -39.75 -14.62
N PRO A 97 -15.77 -40.83 -14.82
CA PRO A 97 -15.20 -42.17 -14.96
C PRO A 97 -14.05 -42.17 -15.97
N SER A 98 -13.04 -43.01 -15.76
CA SER A 98 -11.77 -43.10 -16.50
C SER A 98 -10.76 -41.95 -16.30
N MET A 99 -11.10 -40.91 -15.53
CA MET A 99 -10.11 -39.91 -15.15
C MET A 99 -9.14 -40.48 -14.12
N SER A 100 -7.86 -40.14 -14.26
CA SER A 100 -6.88 -40.39 -13.22
C SER A 100 -6.94 -39.25 -12.20
N ILE A 101 -6.93 -39.59 -10.91
CA ILE A 101 -6.89 -38.66 -9.77
C ILE A 101 -5.80 -39.09 -8.77
N PRO A 102 -5.23 -38.14 -8.00
CA PRO A 102 -4.26 -38.45 -6.95
C PRO A 102 -4.96 -38.82 -5.64
N ILE A 103 -4.62 -39.99 -5.10
CA ILE A 103 -5.11 -40.48 -3.80
C ILE A 103 -3.95 -40.72 -2.83
N TYR A 104 -4.21 -40.65 -1.54
CA TYR A 104 -3.26 -40.99 -0.48
C TYR A 104 -3.48 -42.45 -0.04
N GLU A 105 -2.51 -43.31 -0.30
CA GLU A 105 -2.56 -44.74 0.03
C GLU A 105 -1.19 -45.17 0.58
N ASP A 106 -1.18 -46.00 1.62
CA ASP A 106 0.03 -46.60 2.20
C ASP A 106 1.20 -45.63 2.50
N GLY A 107 0.88 -44.41 2.95
CA GLY A 107 1.88 -43.43 3.35
C GLY A 107 2.40 -42.53 2.21
N GLY A 108 1.89 -42.69 0.98
CA GLY A 108 2.28 -41.92 -0.19
C GLY A 108 1.09 -41.45 -1.05
N ILE A 109 1.35 -40.57 -2.00
CA ILE A 109 0.35 -40.16 -3.00
C ILE A 109 0.56 -41.02 -4.26
N VAL A 110 -0.50 -41.68 -4.72
CA VAL A 110 -0.52 -42.55 -5.90
C VAL A 110 -1.64 -42.14 -6.86
N ASP A 111 -1.53 -42.54 -8.12
CA ASP A 111 -2.57 -42.30 -9.12
C ASP A 111 -3.58 -43.43 -9.06
N ASP A 112 -4.86 -43.08 -9.03
CA ASP A 112 -5.95 -44.04 -9.16
C ASP A 112 -6.93 -43.61 -10.26
N ILE A 113 -7.67 -44.56 -10.82
CA ILE A 113 -8.62 -44.33 -11.89
C ILE A 113 -10.03 -44.32 -11.31
N VAL A 114 -10.76 -43.25 -11.60
CA VAL A 114 -12.17 -43.14 -11.22
C VAL A 114 -12.98 -44.18 -11.99
N GLU A 115 -13.45 -45.22 -11.32
CA GLU A 115 -14.30 -46.24 -11.95
C GLU A 115 -15.74 -45.74 -12.16
N GLU A 116 -16.28 -45.04 -11.16
CA GLU A 116 -17.64 -44.53 -11.15
C GLU A 116 -17.72 -43.23 -10.34
N VAL A 117 -18.59 -42.30 -10.75
CA VAL A 117 -18.88 -41.07 -10.00
C VAL A 117 -20.32 -41.10 -9.55
N ASN A 118 -20.52 -41.28 -8.25
CA ASN A 118 -21.83 -41.26 -7.62
C ASN A 118 -22.02 -39.97 -6.83
N VAL A 119 -23.14 -39.28 -7.07
CA VAL A 119 -23.56 -38.13 -6.26
C VAL A 119 -24.41 -38.67 -5.12
N LEU A 120 -23.96 -38.47 -3.88
CA LEU A 120 -24.68 -38.87 -2.68
C LEU A 120 -25.19 -37.62 -1.98
N ASP A 121 -26.47 -37.62 -1.61
CA ASP A 121 -27.01 -36.62 -0.69
C ASP A 121 -26.33 -36.81 0.69
N TYR A 122 -25.60 -35.80 1.13
CA TYR A 122 -24.88 -35.83 2.40
C TYR A 122 -25.58 -34.97 3.44
N GLU A 123 -26.04 -35.59 4.52
CA GLU A 123 -26.48 -34.90 5.73
C GLU A 123 -25.36 -34.88 6.78
N GLY A 124 -24.76 -33.72 7.00
CA GLY A 124 -23.71 -33.52 8.00
C GLY A 124 -23.05 -32.14 7.88
N TYR A 125 -22.14 -31.83 8.80
CA TYR A 125 -21.36 -30.60 8.74
C TYR A 125 -20.29 -30.69 7.64
N VAL A 126 -20.14 -29.59 6.89
CA VAL A 126 -19.05 -29.36 5.93
C VAL A 126 -18.17 -28.26 6.52
N TYR A 127 -16.86 -28.51 6.56
CA TYR A 127 -15.87 -27.58 7.10
C TYR A 127 -14.98 -27.07 5.96
N ASP A 128 -14.76 -25.76 5.91
CA ASP A 128 -13.72 -25.16 5.06
C ASP A 128 -12.42 -25.06 5.89
N ILE A 129 -11.36 -25.68 5.40
CA ILE A 129 -10.05 -25.76 6.07
C ILE A 129 -9.04 -24.96 5.26
N SER A 130 -8.57 -23.85 5.81
CA SER A 130 -7.44 -23.10 5.26
C SER A 130 -6.13 -23.71 5.75
N VAL A 131 -5.33 -24.26 4.84
CA VAL A 131 -4.00 -24.83 5.15
C VAL A 131 -2.91 -23.85 4.71
N PRO A 132 -2.07 -23.34 5.63
CA PRO A 132 -0.93 -22.49 5.28
C PRO A 132 0.06 -23.17 4.32
N ASN A 133 0.80 -22.35 3.55
CA ASN A 133 1.89 -22.73 2.64
C ASN A 133 1.50 -23.58 1.42
N LEU A 134 1.00 -24.80 1.61
CA LEU A 134 0.72 -25.74 0.52
C LEU A 134 -0.72 -25.59 -0.03
N ARG A 135 -1.63 -25.03 0.79
CA ARG A 135 -3.06 -24.86 0.47
C ARG A 135 -3.74 -26.16 -0.02
N GLN A 136 -3.19 -27.31 0.34
CA GLN A 136 -3.70 -28.64 0.02
C GLN A 136 -3.98 -29.43 1.29
N TYR A 137 -4.97 -30.32 1.23
CA TYR A 137 -5.31 -31.24 2.32
C TYR A 137 -5.85 -32.57 1.78
N ILE A 138 -5.80 -33.61 2.60
CA ILE A 138 -6.37 -34.93 2.30
C ILE A 138 -7.81 -34.98 2.83
N SER A 139 -8.76 -35.32 1.97
CA SER A 139 -10.17 -35.52 2.29
C SER A 139 -10.60 -36.91 1.82
N ASN A 140 -10.83 -37.83 2.77
CA ASN A 140 -11.12 -39.25 2.50
C ASN A 140 -10.18 -39.84 1.44
N ASP A 141 -8.88 -39.76 1.71
CA ASP A 141 -7.80 -40.30 0.88
C ASP A 141 -7.62 -39.59 -0.47
N ILE A 142 -8.26 -38.44 -0.71
CA ILE A 142 -8.10 -37.66 -1.95
C ILE A 142 -7.45 -36.33 -1.65
N VAL A 143 -6.54 -35.90 -2.52
CA VAL A 143 -5.81 -34.63 -2.40
C VAL A 143 -6.66 -33.48 -2.97
N VAL A 144 -6.89 -32.40 -2.20
CA VAL A 144 -7.78 -31.26 -2.53
C VAL A 144 -7.06 -29.91 -2.33
N HIS A 145 -7.48 -28.81 -3.00
CA HIS A 145 -6.88 -27.47 -2.91
C HIS A 145 -7.85 -26.34 -2.47
N ASN A 146 -7.39 -25.36 -1.67
CA ASN A 146 -8.19 -24.23 -1.16
C ASN A 146 -7.74 -22.84 -1.70
N SER A 147 -8.66 -21.98 -2.19
CA SER A 147 -8.39 -20.62 -2.72
C SER A 147 -9.45 -19.58 -2.29
N ILE A 148 -9.02 -18.44 -1.68
CA ILE A 148 -9.91 -17.45 -1.03
C ILE A 148 -9.70 -15.94 -1.36
N TYR A 149 -8.91 -15.54 -2.38
CA TYR A 149 -8.77 -14.11 -2.80
C TYR A 149 -9.00 -13.85 -4.30
N GLY A 150 -9.79 -12.83 -4.66
CA GLY A 150 -10.09 -12.39 -6.05
C GLY A 150 -8.87 -12.25 -6.96
N TRP A 151 -7.92 -11.40 -6.58
CA TRP A 151 -6.67 -11.18 -7.32
C TRP A 151 -5.67 -12.37 -7.26
N ARG A 152 -5.94 -13.36 -6.39
CA ARG A 152 -5.25 -14.67 -6.36
C ARG A 152 -6.11 -15.79 -6.99
N GLY A 153 -7.20 -15.43 -7.67
CA GLY A 153 -8.06 -16.34 -8.45
C GLY A 153 -9.17 -17.03 -7.67
N ALA A 154 -9.60 -16.51 -6.52
CA ALA A 154 -10.84 -16.95 -5.89
C ALA A 154 -12.01 -16.18 -6.48
N ASP A 155 -13.03 -16.91 -6.89
CA ASP A 155 -14.19 -16.33 -7.51
C ASP A 155 -15.29 -16.11 -6.48
N ILE A 156 -15.80 -14.88 -6.38
CA ILE A 156 -16.95 -14.59 -5.50
C ILE A 156 -18.19 -15.38 -5.95
N ARG A 157 -18.25 -15.79 -7.23
CA ARG A 157 -19.30 -16.69 -7.75
C ARG A 157 -19.39 -18.01 -6.98
N ASN A 158 -18.29 -18.51 -6.42
CA ASN A 158 -18.30 -19.77 -5.65
C ASN A 158 -19.28 -19.76 -4.47
N ILE A 159 -19.52 -18.61 -3.84
CA ILE A 159 -20.49 -18.46 -2.75
C ILE A 159 -21.85 -17.95 -3.24
N LEU A 160 -21.87 -17.18 -4.34
CA LEU A 160 -23.11 -16.68 -4.93
C LEU A 160 -23.90 -17.82 -5.59
N ASP A 161 -23.21 -18.72 -6.28
CA ASP A 161 -23.81 -19.81 -7.05
C ASP A 161 -24.03 -21.06 -6.18
N PHE A 162 -23.61 -21.02 -4.91
CA PHE A 162 -23.74 -22.15 -3.98
C PHE A 162 -25.17 -22.68 -3.83
N GLU A 163 -26.19 -21.81 -3.91
CA GLU A 163 -27.60 -22.26 -3.83
C GLU A 163 -28.10 -22.84 -5.16
N GLU A 164 -27.44 -22.52 -6.29
CA GLU A 164 -27.69 -23.13 -7.60
C GLU A 164 -27.00 -24.50 -7.69
N ASP A 165 -25.77 -24.60 -7.19
CA ASP A 165 -24.98 -25.84 -7.15
C ASP A 165 -25.53 -26.86 -6.13
N TYR A 166 -26.14 -26.39 -5.03
CA TYR A 166 -26.76 -27.22 -4.00
C TYR A 166 -28.19 -26.76 -3.72
N PRO A 167 -29.19 -27.20 -4.51
CA PRO A 167 -30.59 -26.80 -4.30
C PRO A 167 -31.16 -27.17 -2.91
N ASN A 168 -30.57 -28.19 -2.26
CA ASN A 168 -30.96 -28.66 -0.92
C ASN A 168 -30.13 -28.01 0.21
N ALA A 169 -29.22 -27.08 -0.08
CA ALA A 169 -28.39 -26.45 0.93
C ALA A 169 -29.22 -25.61 1.91
N LYS A 170 -28.94 -25.78 3.21
CA LYS A 170 -29.53 -24.95 4.25
C LYS A 170 -28.68 -23.70 4.47
N THR A 171 -29.16 -22.56 3.99
CA THR A 171 -28.50 -21.27 4.21
C THR A 171 -28.79 -20.74 5.62
N ILE A 172 -27.75 -20.64 6.45
CA ILE A 172 -27.81 -19.99 7.77
C ILE A 172 -27.06 -18.67 7.69
N LYS A 173 -27.77 -17.55 7.87
CA LYS A 173 -27.17 -16.22 7.88
C LYS A 173 -26.84 -15.81 9.31
N LEU A 174 -25.55 -15.64 9.60
CA LEU A 174 -25.08 -15.04 10.85
C LEU A 174 -25.13 -13.52 10.74
N GLU A 175 -26.24 -12.94 11.17
CA GLU A 175 -26.54 -11.51 11.00
C GLU A 175 -26.25 -10.68 12.24
N GLN A 176 -26.08 -11.30 13.40
CA GLN A 176 -25.75 -10.57 14.63
C GLN A 176 -24.24 -10.29 14.72
N ASN A 177 -23.88 -9.01 14.78
CA ASN A 177 -22.55 -8.52 15.08
C ASN A 177 -22.44 -8.26 16.59
N TYR A 178 -21.37 -8.76 17.20
CA TYR A 178 -21.09 -8.62 18.64
C TYR A 178 -19.93 -7.66 18.93
N ARG A 179 -19.27 -7.13 17.89
CA ARG A 179 -18.05 -6.33 17.98
C ARG A 179 -18.36 -4.84 18.06
N SER A 180 -19.09 -4.33 17.07
CA SER A 180 -19.22 -2.91 16.79
C SER A 180 -20.51 -2.34 17.34
N THR A 181 -20.46 -1.06 17.73
CA THR A 181 -21.64 -0.25 18.05
C THR A 181 -22.54 -0.08 16.83
N LYS A 182 -23.80 0.30 17.09
CA LYS A 182 -24.83 0.37 16.04
C LYS A 182 -24.50 1.39 14.95
N ASN A 183 -24.03 2.59 15.31
CA ASN A 183 -23.70 3.62 14.33
C ASN A 183 -22.58 3.19 13.36
N ILE A 184 -21.55 2.50 13.87
CA ILE A 184 -20.45 1.97 13.06
C ILE A 184 -20.96 0.88 12.11
N LEU A 185 -21.80 -0.04 12.63
CA LEU A 185 -22.34 -1.13 11.83
C LEU A 185 -23.31 -0.63 10.76
N ASP A 186 -24.17 0.33 11.08
CA ASP A 186 -25.11 0.94 10.15
C ASP A 186 -24.37 1.66 9.02
N ALA A 187 -23.30 2.39 9.32
CA ALA A 187 -22.44 2.98 8.30
C ALA A 187 -21.76 1.92 7.41
N ALA A 188 -21.22 0.85 8.01
CA ALA A 188 -20.61 -0.24 7.26
C ALA A 188 -21.61 -0.89 6.29
N ASN A 189 -22.82 -1.21 6.78
CA ASN A 189 -23.90 -1.77 5.97
C ASN A 189 -24.23 -0.84 4.79
N LYS A 190 -24.36 0.47 5.04
CA LYS A 190 -24.72 1.45 4.00
C LYS A 190 -23.66 1.58 2.90
N VAL A 191 -22.38 1.54 3.26
CA VAL A 191 -21.29 1.47 2.28
C VAL A 191 -21.46 0.20 1.43
N ILE A 192 -21.45 -0.98 2.05
CA ILE A 192 -21.45 -2.25 1.29
C ILE A 192 -22.77 -2.53 0.52
N ASP A 193 -23.88 -1.86 0.86
CA ASP A 193 -25.15 -1.93 0.13
C ASP A 193 -25.04 -1.41 -1.31
N ASN A 194 -24.01 -0.62 -1.63
CA ASN A 194 -23.76 -0.12 -2.99
C ASN A 194 -23.10 -1.16 -3.93
N ASN A 195 -22.72 -2.34 -3.45
CA ASN A 195 -22.27 -3.45 -4.31
C ASN A 195 -23.48 -4.19 -4.91
N MET A 196 -23.47 -4.41 -6.22
CA MET A 196 -24.53 -5.07 -6.97
C MET A 196 -24.44 -6.60 -6.87
N GLY A 197 -23.24 -7.16 -6.77
CA GLY A 197 -22.98 -8.61 -6.75
C GLY A 197 -23.15 -9.32 -5.39
N ARG A 198 -24.07 -8.88 -4.52
CA ARG A 198 -24.14 -9.33 -3.12
C ARG A 198 -25.40 -10.14 -2.79
N LYS A 199 -25.24 -11.29 -2.12
CA LYS A 199 -26.33 -11.96 -1.40
C LYS A 199 -26.75 -11.11 -0.20
N GLY A 200 -27.97 -10.56 -0.25
CA GLY A 200 -28.51 -9.66 0.77
C GLY A 200 -28.32 -10.20 2.20
N LYS A 201 -27.52 -9.47 2.99
CA LYS A 201 -27.19 -9.77 4.39
C LYS A 201 -27.14 -8.45 5.14
N ASN A 202 -28.04 -8.26 6.11
CA ASN A 202 -28.04 -7.06 6.94
C ASN A 202 -27.50 -7.42 8.30
N LEU A 203 -26.33 -6.87 8.66
CA LEU A 203 -25.82 -7.07 10.00
C LEU A 203 -26.55 -6.16 10.99
N TRP A 204 -26.91 -6.70 12.15
CA TRP A 204 -27.46 -5.93 13.27
C TRP A 204 -26.65 -6.19 14.54
N THR A 205 -26.71 -5.29 15.51
CA THR A 205 -26.02 -5.42 16.80
C THR A 205 -26.96 -5.11 17.95
N SER A 206 -26.79 -5.81 19.07
CA SER A 206 -27.48 -5.52 20.33
C SER A 206 -26.72 -4.54 21.23
N GLN A 207 -25.56 -4.06 20.77
CA GLN A 207 -24.81 -3.01 21.48
C GLN A 207 -25.57 -1.68 21.45
N ASN A 208 -25.10 -0.72 22.24
CA ASN A 208 -25.63 0.64 22.25
C ASN A 208 -25.39 1.34 20.90
N GLU A 209 -26.02 2.51 20.72
CA GLU A 209 -25.87 3.28 19.48
C GLU A 209 -24.41 3.67 19.22
N GLY A 210 -23.65 3.89 20.30
CA GLY A 210 -22.26 4.37 20.24
C GLY A 210 -22.21 5.85 19.86
N THR A 211 -21.00 6.33 19.56
CA THR A 211 -20.81 7.69 19.06
C THR A 211 -20.99 7.73 17.55
N ASN A 212 -21.35 8.91 17.02
CA ASN A 212 -21.26 9.16 15.58
C ASN A 212 -19.80 9.04 15.10
N ILE A 213 -19.63 8.78 13.81
CA ILE A 213 -18.33 8.63 13.14
C ILE A 213 -17.70 10.01 13.02
N GLY A 214 -16.53 10.20 13.62
CA GLY A 214 -15.82 11.47 13.57
C GLY A 214 -15.19 11.68 12.20
N LEU A 215 -15.64 12.70 11.46
CA LEU A 215 -15.06 13.06 10.17
C LEU A 215 -14.16 14.30 10.34
N TYR A 216 -12.91 14.18 9.92
CA TYR A 216 -11.94 15.27 9.93
C TYR A 216 -11.38 15.54 8.53
N ASN A 217 -11.34 16.82 8.17
CA ASN A 217 -10.70 17.36 6.98
C ASN A 217 -9.44 18.14 7.37
N GLY A 218 -8.27 17.68 6.94
CA GLY A 218 -7.00 18.41 7.05
C GLY A 218 -6.69 19.24 5.81
N ASP A 219 -5.93 20.31 5.96
CA ASP A 219 -5.45 21.06 4.79
C ASP A 219 -4.39 20.24 4.01
N ASN A 220 -3.58 19.46 4.73
CA ASN A 220 -2.56 18.55 4.19
C ASN A 220 -2.38 17.27 5.04
N GLU A 221 -1.55 16.33 4.57
CA GLU A 221 -1.22 15.07 5.27
C GLU A 221 -0.60 15.26 6.66
N HIS A 222 0.15 16.35 6.88
CA HIS A 222 0.72 16.65 8.19
C HIS A 222 -0.36 17.07 9.19
N ASP A 223 -1.38 17.81 8.74
CA ASP A 223 -2.50 18.21 9.60
C ASP A 223 -3.39 17.02 9.96
N GLU A 224 -3.61 16.10 9.02
CA GLU A 224 -4.25 14.80 9.29
C GLU A 224 -3.48 14.02 10.36
N ALA A 225 -2.16 13.86 10.20
CA ALA A 225 -1.34 13.11 11.15
C ALA A 225 -1.26 13.77 12.53
N LYS A 226 -1.20 15.11 12.59
CA LYS A 226 -1.24 15.89 13.85
C LYS A 226 -2.58 15.74 14.56
N PHE A 227 -3.68 15.78 13.80
CA PHE A 227 -5.02 15.56 14.35
C PHE A 227 -5.12 14.17 14.98
N ILE A 228 -4.68 13.11 14.28
CA ILE A 228 -4.71 11.74 14.78
C ILE A 228 -3.90 11.61 16.08
N ALA A 229 -2.65 12.07 16.09
CA ALA A 229 -1.79 12.02 17.29
C ALA A 229 -2.40 12.80 18.47
N SER A 230 -2.96 13.98 18.20
CA SER A 230 -3.63 14.80 19.23
C SER A 230 -4.88 14.10 19.77
N LYS A 231 -5.66 13.45 18.90
CA LYS A 231 -6.90 12.76 19.27
C LYS A 231 -6.64 11.49 20.07
N ILE A 232 -5.59 10.74 19.73
CA ILE A 232 -5.12 9.60 20.51
C ILE A 232 -4.77 10.04 21.94
N LYS A 233 -3.99 11.12 22.09
CA LYS A 233 -3.66 11.67 23.41
C LYS A 233 -4.89 12.16 24.17
N GLU A 234 -5.81 12.83 23.49
CA GLU A 234 -7.06 13.29 24.09
C GLU A 234 -7.84 12.11 24.68
N ILE A 235 -8.13 11.08 23.87
CA ILE A 235 -8.92 9.91 24.28
C ILE A 235 -8.20 9.09 25.35
N LYS A 236 -6.89 8.88 25.23
CA LYS A 236 -6.09 8.20 26.27
C LYS A 236 -6.22 8.90 27.64
N ASN A 237 -6.20 10.24 27.64
CA ASN A 237 -6.29 11.03 28.86
C ASN A 237 -7.72 11.14 29.42
N THR A 238 -8.75 11.22 28.56
CA THR A 238 -10.14 11.38 29.01
C THR A 238 -10.80 10.06 29.37
N ASP A 239 -10.54 9.01 28.59
CA ASP A 239 -11.28 7.75 28.63
C ASP A 239 -10.42 6.60 29.21
N HIS A 240 -9.22 6.93 29.70
CA HIS A 240 -8.26 5.98 30.30
C HIS A 240 -7.94 4.76 29.42
N LYS A 241 -7.91 4.93 28.11
CA LYS A 241 -7.55 3.90 27.13
C LYS A 241 -6.03 3.70 27.03
N ASN A 242 -5.59 2.51 26.66
CA ASN A 242 -4.20 2.18 26.39
C ASN A 242 -3.87 2.49 24.91
N TYR A 243 -2.60 2.72 24.58
CA TYR A 243 -2.17 2.84 23.18
C TYR A 243 -2.50 1.59 22.36
N SER A 244 -2.46 0.40 22.97
CA SER A 244 -2.86 -0.87 22.36
C SER A 244 -4.31 -0.90 21.83
N ASP A 245 -5.18 -0.04 22.36
CA ASP A 245 -6.60 0.03 21.99
C ASP A 245 -6.84 0.79 20.67
N PHE A 246 -5.80 1.44 20.14
CA PHE A 246 -5.86 2.28 18.95
C PHE A 246 -5.22 1.59 17.74
N ALA A 247 -5.90 1.69 16.60
CA ALA A 247 -5.33 1.34 15.30
C ALA A 247 -5.50 2.46 14.26
N ILE A 248 -4.49 2.62 13.41
CA ILE A 248 -4.48 3.52 12.26
C ILE A 248 -4.39 2.67 11.00
N LEU A 249 -5.44 2.74 10.18
CA LEU A 249 -5.60 1.98 8.95
C LEU A 249 -5.41 2.90 7.74
N TYR A 250 -4.58 2.44 6.80
CA TYR A 250 -4.31 3.13 5.54
C TYR A 250 -4.39 2.16 4.35
N ARG A 251 -4.48 2.71 3.13
CA ARG A 251 -4.61 1.91 1.91
C ARG A 251 -3.25 1.45 1.38
N THR A 252 -2.21 2.27 1.47
CA THR A 252 -0.85 1.96 1.01
C THR A 252 0.20 2.24 2.09
N ASN A 253 1.31 1.49 2.06
CA ASN A 253 2.42 1.64 3.02
C ASN A 253 3.18 2.97 2.91
N ALA A 254 2.94 3.75 1.85
CA ALA A 254 3.53 5.07 1.70
C ALA A 254 2.89 6.10 2.65
N GLN A 255 1.59 5.93 2.96
CA GLN A 255 0.89 6.81 3.90
C GLN A 255 1.43 6.69 5.33
N SER A 256 2.11 5.59 5.68
CA SER A 256 2.59 5.35 7.04
C SER A 256 3.61 6.40 7.48
N ARG A 257 4.45 6.91 6.56
CA ARG A 257 5.55 7.82 6.89
C ARG A 257 5.12 9.02 7.74
N VAL A 258 4.17 9.82 7.24
CA VAL A 258 3.75 11.07 7.92
C VAL A 258 3.06 10.76 9.26
N LEU A 259 2.37 9.63 9.33
CA LEU A 259 1.76 9.13 10.56
C LEU A 259 2.83 8.73 11.59
N GLU A 260 3.82 7.94 11.18
CA GLU A 260 4.98 7.55 12.00
C GLU A 260 5.67 8.80 12.58
N GLU A 261 6.03 9.77 11.73
CA GLU A 261 6.69 11.00 12.17
C GLU A 261 5.87 11.79 13.20
N SER A 262 4.55 11.90 13.01
CA SER A 262 3.67 12.62 13.94
C SER A 262 3.57 11.92 15.30
N LEU A 263 3.54 10.60 15.31
CA LEU A 263 3.53 9.79 16.53
C LEU A 263 4.85 9.91 17.28
N VAL A 264 5.98 9.81 16.58
CA VAL A 264 7.34 10.02 17.14
C VAL A 264 7.46 11.41 17.76
N LYS A 265 7.11 12.47 17.03
CA LYS A 265 7.11 13.86 17.54
C LYS A 265 6.19 14.06 18.73
N SER A 266 5.13 13.26 18.82
CA SER A 266 4.19 13.25 19.93
C SER A 266 4.59 12.33 21.07
N ASN A 267 5.72 11.62 21.00
CA ASN A 267 6.13 10.62 21.98
C ASN A 267 5.04 9.55 22.22
N ILE A 268 4.44 9.06 21.13
CA ILE A 268 3.43 7.99 21.13
C ILE A 268 4.09 6.73 20.56
N PRO A 269 4.21 5.65 21.35
CA PRO A 269 4.76 4.38 20.88
C PRO A 269 3.85 3.77 19.81
N TYR A 270 4.45 3.21 18.76
CA TYR A 270 3.69 2.61 17.65
C TYR A 270 4.38 1.37 17.07
N LYS A 271 3.60 0.52 16.41
CA LYS A 271 4.07 -0.67 15.72
C LYS A 271 3.40 -0.83 14.36
N ILE A 272 4.18 -1.20 13.35
CA ILE A 272 3.67 -1.50 12.01
C ILE A 272 3.44 -3.00 11.87
N VAL A 273 2.26 -3.41 11.41
CA VAL A 273 1.91 -4.81 11.15
C VAL A 273 2.04 -5.12 9.66
N GLY A 274 2.84 -6.14 9.34
CA GLY A 274 3.03 -6.61 7.97
C GLY A 274 3.97 -5.73 7.13
N GLY A 275 4.87 -4.97 7.78
CA GLY A 275 5.86 -4.13 7.12
C GLY A 275 7.00 -3.72 8.06
N LEU A 276 8.06 -3.15 7.47
CA LEU A 276 9.15 -2.50 8.22
C LEU A 276 8.84 -1.01 8.42
N LYS A 277 9.39 -0.42 9.49
CA LYS A 277 9.45 1.04 9.68
C LYS A 277 10.02 1.71 8.44
N PHE A 278 9.57 2.93 8.14
CA PHE A 278 9.92 3.59 6.89
C PHE A 278 11.45 3.67 6.66
N TYR A 279 12.21 4.15 7.64
CA TYR A 279 13.67 4.25 7.57
C TYR A 279 14.42 2.90 7.68
N ASP A 280 13.72 1.82 8.01
CA ASP A 280 14.29 0.48 8.08
C ASP A 280 14.27 -0.28 6.75
N ARG A 281 13.45 0.19 5.79
CA ARG A 281 13.31 -0.41 4.46
C ARG A 281 14.64 -0.40 3.70
N LYS A 282 14.90 -1.45 2.94
CA LYS A 282 16.22 -1.70 2.32
C LYS A 282 16.61 -0.56 1.39
N GLU A 283 15.72 -0.17 0.51
CA GLU A 283 15.89 0.89 -0.49
C GLU A 283 16.13 2.26 0.15
N ILE A 284 15.45 2.56 1.26
CA ILE A 284 15.62 3.79 2.02
C ILE A 284 17.00 3.83 2.68
N LYS A 285 17.40 2.74 3.36
CA LYS A 285 18.74 2.61 3.95
C LYS A 285 19.85 2.68 2.91
N ASP A 286 19.63 2.16 1.70
CA ASP A 286 20.60 2.24 0.61
C ASP A 286 20.80 3.69 0.16
N ILE A 287 19.72 4.46 -0.04
CA ILE A 287 19.81 5.89 -0.39
C ILE A 287 20.45 6.69 0.75
N ILE A 288 20.03 6.47 2.00
CA ILE A 288 20.65 7.12 3.17
C ILE A 288 22.15 6.82 3.24
N ALA A 289 22.58 5.59 2.93
CA ALA A 289 24.01 5.25 2.90
C ALA A 289 24.77 5.97 1.77
N PHE A 290 24.15 6.21 0.60
CA PHE A 290 24.75 7.11 -0.39
C PHE A 290 24.93 8.52 0.16
N LEU A 291 23.89 9.09 0.76
CA LEU A 291 23.92 10.43 1.32
C LEU A 291 24.96 10.57 2.45
N ARG A 292 25.04 9.58 3.35
CA ARG A 292 26.05 9.55 4.42
C ARG A 292 27.46 9.48 3.87
N LEU A 293 27.70 8.68 2.83
CA LEU A 293 29.02 8.61 2.20
C LEU A 293 29.40 9.92 1.48
N ILE A 294 28.42 10.58 0.84
CA ILE A 294 28.62 11.89 0.19
C ILE A 294 28.94 12.97 1.23
N GLN A 295 28.28 12.93 2.38
CA GLN A 295 28.55 13.89 3.46
C GLN A 295 29.88 13.57 4.17
N ASN A 296 30.13 12.30 4.47
CA ASN A 296 31.30 11.81 5.18
C ASN A 296 31.93 10.60 4.45
N PRO A 297 32.95 10.84 3.61
CA PRO A 297 33.65 9.77 2.89
C PRO A 297 34.36 8.73 3.79
N VAL A 298 34.54 9.02 5.09
CA VAL A 298 35.17 8.11 6.04
C VAL A 298 34.21 7.01 6.53
N ASP A 299 32.91 7.09 6.19
CA ASP A 299 31.91 6.10 6.59
C ASP A 299 32.05 4.76 5.83
N ASN A 300 32.90 3.90 6.38
CA ASN A 300 33.14 2.54 5.89
C ASN A 300 31.88 1.66 5.90
N ILE A 301 30.94 1.89 6.83
CA ILE A 301 29.72 1.08 6.95
C ILE A 301 28.80 1.37 5.77
N SER A 302 28.54 2.65 5.52
CA SER A 302 27.73 3.10 4.38
C SER A 302 28.37 2.67 3.07
N LEU A 303 29.69 2.86 2.89
CA LEU A 303 30.40 2.45 1.68
C LEU A 303 30.22 0.95 1.38
N LYS A 304 30.45 0.07 2.37
CA LYS A 304 30.29 -1.38 2.18
C LYS A 304 28.87 -1.76 1.78
N ARG A 305 27.85 -1.04 2.28
CA ARG A 305 26.45 -1.28 1.94
C ARG A 305 26.15 -0.98 0.48
N ILE A 306 26.67 0.13 -0.06
CA ILE A 306 26.26 0.65 -1.38
C ILE A 306 27.21 0.34 -2.52
N ILE A 307 28.46 -0.08 -2.25
CA ILE A 307 29.50 -0.24 -3.27
C ILE A 307 29.04 -1.13 -4.45
N ASN A 308 28.25 -2.17 -4.18
CA ASN A 308 27.72 -3.08 -5.19
C ASN A 308 26.18 -3.05 -5.29
N VAL A 309 25.55 -1.94 -4.89
CA VAL A 309 24.10 -1.70 -5.06
C VAL A 309 23.86 -0.39 -5.83
N PRO A 310 23.22 -0.40 -7.00
CA PRO A 310 22.92 -1.53 -7.89
C PRO A 310 24.09 -2.45 -8.21
N LYS A 311 23.83 -3.66 -8.74
CA LYS A 311 24.90 -4.62 -9.07
C LYS A 311 25.90 -4.02 -10.07
N ARG A 312 27.13 -3.74 -9.61
CA ARG A 312 28.25 -3.19 -10.41
C ARG A 312 29.28 -4.22 -10.82
N GLY A 313 29.11 -5.47 -10.40
CA GLY A 313 30.08 -6.54 -10.64
C GLY A 313 31.31 -6.45 -9.72
N ILE A 314 31.18 -5.79 -8.57
CA ILE A 314 32.20 -5.75 -7.52
C ILE A 314 31.94 -6.94 -6.58
N GLY A 315 32.77 -7.98 -6.68
CA GLY A 315 32.59 -9.20 -5.91
C GLY A 315 32.92 -9.04 -4.43
N LYS A 316 32.31 -9.88 -3.57
CA LYS A 316 32.52 -9.87 -2.11
C LYS A 316 34.01 -9.93 -1.71
N ARG A 317 34.77 -10.84 -2.33
CA ARG A 317 36.24 -10.96 -2.11
C ARG A 317 37.03 -9.70 -2.44
N THR A 318 36.58 -8.90 -3.41
CA THR A 318 37.21 -7.62 -3.74
C THR A 318 37.02 -6.63 -2.60
N VAL A 319 35.80 -6.54 -2.08
CA VAL A 319 35.47 -5.66 -0.95
C VAL A 319 36.24 -6.07 0.31
N GLU A 320 36.28 -7.38 0.61
CA GLU A 320 37.03 -7.93 1.76
C GLU A 320 38.54 -7.61 1.68
N LYS A 321 39.15 -7.72 0.49
CA LYS A 321 40.57 -7.37 0.29
C LYS A 321 40.85 -5.87 0.50
N ILE A 322 39.96 -5.01 0.01
CA ILE A 322 40.07 -3.56 0.18
C ILE A 322 39.92 -3.21 1.67
N GLU A 323 38.94 -3.82 2.35
CA GLU A 323 38.72 -3.62 3.78
C GLU A 323 39.95 -4.06 4.60
N GLN A 324 40.51 -5.23 4.31
CA GLN A 324 41.73 -5.70 4.98
C GLN A 324 42.90 -4.70 4.81
N LEU A 325 43.10 -4.20 3.59
CA LEU A 325 44.16 -3.22 3.34
C LEU A 325 43.90 -1.88 4.04
N SER A 326 42.63 -1.47 4.18
CA SER A 326 42.27 -0.27 4.95
C SER A 326 42.62 -0.41 6.43
N ILE A 327 42.42 -1.61 7.00
CA ILE A 327 42.80 -1.92 8.37
C ILE A 327 44.33 -1.93 8.52
N GLU A 328 45.06 -2.52 7.57
CA GLU A 328 46.54 -2.59 7.58
C GLU A 328 47.18 -1.19 7.50
N LYS A 329 46.61 -0.29 6.71
CA LYS A 329 47.10 1.10 6.56
C LYS A 329 46.59 2.05 7.65
N GLY A 330 45.55 1.68 8.39
CA GLY A 330 44.89 2.58 9.35
C GLY A 330 44.12 3.72 8.69
N GLU A 331 43.62 3.50 7.47
CA GLU A 331 42.92 4.49 6.65
C GLU A 331 41.46 4.09 6.42
N SER A 332 40.64 5.02 5.93
CA SER A 332 39.28 4.69 5.50
C SER A 332 39.28 3.86 4.22
N ILE A 333 38.24 3.04 4.01
CA ILE A 333 38.06 2.29 2.76
C ILE A 333 38.05 3.25 1.57
N TYR A 334 37.43 4.43 1.72
CA TYR A 334 37.37 5.43 0.67
C TYR A 334 38.75 5.97 0.29
N SER A 335 39.61 6.28 1.27
CA SER A 335 41.00 6.70 1.04
C SER A 335 41.76 5.64 0.25
N VAL A 336 41.62 4.38 0.67
CA VAL A 336 42.31 3.25 0.06
C VAL A 336 41.88 2.98 -1.38
N ILE A 337 40.61 3.21 -1.74
CA ILE A 337 40.12 3.04 -3.12
C ILE A 337 40.45 4.22 -4.05
N LEU A 338 40.87 5.38 -3.53
CA LEU A 338 41.38 6.46 -4.37
C LEU A 338 42.70 6.05 -5.06
N ASP A 339 43.55 5.30 -4.35
CA ASP A 339 44.84 4.80 -4.85
C ASP A 339 44.77 3.34 -5.35
N ILE A 340 43.60 2.92 -5.83
CA ILE A 340 43.36 1.51 -6.19
C ILE A 340 44.26 0.98 -7.33
N ASP A 341 44.81 1.88 -8.15
CA ASP A 341 45.73 1.52 -9.22
C ASP A 341 47.04 0.93 -8.67
N GLU A 342 47.47 1.34 -7.48
CA GLU A 342 48.69 0.84 -6.81
C GLU A 342 48.51 -0.57 -6.18
N MET A 343 47.27 -1.05 -6.05
CA MET A 343 47.01 -2.35 -5.44
C MET A 343 47.34 -3.52 -6.36
N ALA A 344 48.45 -4.21 -6.14
CA ALA A 344 48.78 -5.43 -6.92
C ALA A 344 47.79 -6.60 -6.69
N SER A 345 47.05 -6.62 -5.58
CA SER A 345 46.21 -7.74 -5.13
C SER A 345 44.85 -7.88 -5.85
N LEU A 346 44.47 -6.91 -6.69
CA LEU A 346 43.20 -6.84 -7.40
C LEU A 346 43.37 -6.97 -8.93
N SER A 347 42.42 -7.63 -9.58
CA SER A 347 42.40 -7.74 -11.04
C SER A 347 42.09 -6.39 -11.69
N HIS A 348 42.60 -6.17 -12.91
CA HIS A 348 42.37 -4.92 -13.65
C HIS A 348 40.87 -4.59 -13.83
N ARG A 349 40.04 -5.62 -14.06
CA ARG A 349 38.58 -5.49 -14.13
C ARG A 349 37.96 -5.00 -12.82
N ALA A 350 38.42 -5.52 -11.68
CA ALA A 350 37.93 -5.09 -10.37
C ALA A 350 38.33 -3.63 -10.09
N LYS A 351 39.58 -3.25 -10.39
CA LYS A 351 40.06 -1.86 -10.27
C LYS A 351 39.20 -0.89 -11.08
N SER A 352 38.96 -1.19 -12.35
CA SER A 352 38.13 -0.36 -13.22
C SER A 352 36.72 -0.16 -12.65
N LYS A 353 36.07 -1.21 -12.15
CA LYS A 353 34.72 -1.10 -11.58
C LYS A 353 34.65 -0.29 -10.28
N VAL A 354 35.66 -0.39 -9.43
CA VAL A 354 35.74 0.45 -8.23
C VAL A 354 36.04 1.92 -8.62
N LYS A 355 36.88 2.16 -9.63
CA LYS A 355 37.17 3.50 -10.13
C LYS A 355 35.91 4.20 -10.70
N ASP A 356 35.08 3.46 -11.44
CA ASP A 356 33.78 3.95 -11.91
C ASP A 356 32.90 4.40 -10.74
N PHE A 357 32.84 3.61 -9.66
CA PHE A 357 32.11 3.94 -8.44
C PHE A 357 32.66 5.20 -7.75
N VAL A 358 33.97 5.27 -7.54
CA VAL A 358 34.63 6.43 -6.92
C VAL A 358 34.39 7.71 -7.72
N SER A 359 34.44 7.64 -9.06
CA SER A 359 34.15 8.78 -9.92
C SER A 359 32.73 9.31 -9.73
N ILE A 360 31.75 8.41 -9.54
CA ILE A 360 30.36 8.79 -9.28
C ILE A 360 30.23 9.46 -7.90
N ILE A 361 30.86 8.90 -6.86
CA ILE A 361 30.81 9.49 -5.51
C ILE A 361 31.50 10.86 -5.48
N ASN A 362 32.68 11.02 -6.08
CA ASN A 362 33.36 12.31 -6.17
C ASN A 362 32.52 13.37 -6.89
N LYS A 363 31.78 12.97 -7.94
CA LYS A 363 30.82 13.86 -8.62
C LYS A 363 29.76 14.36 -7.65
N PHE A 364 29.16 13.47 -6.85
CA PHE A 364 28.14 13.87 -5.88
C PHE A 364 28.69 14.73 -4.74
N ILE A 365 29.91 14.42 -4.24
CA ILE A 365 30.59 15.26 -3.23
C ILE A 365 30.78 16.68 -3.75
N ALA A 366 31.17 16.86 -5.01
CA ALA A 366 31.30 18.19 -5.60
C ALA A 366 29.94 18.89 -5.80
N MET A 367 28.87 18.14 -6.04
CA MET A 367 27.52 18.68 -6.28
C MET A 367 26.77 19.03 -4.99
N LYS A 368 27.15 18.46 -3.83
CA LYS A 368 26.41 18.63 -2.57
C LYS A 368 26.33 20.09 -2.09
N GLU A 369 27.32 20.91 -2.45
CA GLU A 369 27.40 22.34 -2.09
C GLU A 369 26.56 23.23 -3.02
N ILE A 370 26.08 22.68 -4.15
CA ILE A 370 25.43 23.45 -5.22
C ILE A 370 23.96 23.05 -5.35
N LEU A 371 23.65 21.77 -5.19
CA LEU A 371 22.30 21.24 -5.33
C LEU A 371 21.54 21.31 -4.01
N SER A 372 20.21 21.38 -4.12
CA SER A 372 19.32 21.13 -3.00
C SER A 372 19.39 19.65 -2.59
N VAL A 373 18.89 19.32 -1.39
CA VAL A 373 18.87 17.93 -0.89
C VAL A 373 18.02 17.04 -1.80
N LYS A 374 16.84 17.52 -2.21
CA LYS A 374 15.96 16.85 -3.17
C LYS A 374 16.68 16.59 -4.49
N ASP A 375 17.28 17.62 -5.09
CA ASP A 375 17.95 17.49 -6.37
C ASP A 375 19.18 16.57 -6.29
N LEU A 376 19.90 16.58 -5.16
CA LEU A 376 21.00 15.65 -4.90
C LEU A 376 20.50 14.20 -4.83
N ILE A 377 19.40 13.94 -4.13
CA ILE A 377 18.79 12.60 -4.05
C ILE A 377 18.35 12.11 -5.42
N GLU A 378 17.64 12.94 -6.20
CA GLU A 378 17.23 12.61 -7.57
C GLU A 378 18.45 12.28 -8.44
N ASN A 379 19.52 13.09 -8.36
CA ASN A 379 20.77 12.84 -9.08
C ASN A 379 21.45 11.53 -8.68
N VAL A 380 21.45 11.19 -7.38
CA VAL A 380 21.97 9.92 -6.86
C VAL A 380 21.18 8.76 -7.43
N ILE A 381 19.86 8.81 -7.36
CA ILE A 381 18.97 7.74 -7.84
C ILE A 381 19.13 7.52 -9.35
N GLU A 382 19.18 8.60 -10.14
CA GLU A 382 19.29 8.51 -11.59
C GLU A 382 20.68 8.04 -12.05
N SER A 383 21.76 8.66 -11.53
CA SER A 383 23.13 8.37 -11.96
C SER A 383 23.62 6.99 -11.51
N THR A 384 23.13 6.48 -10.38
CA THR A 384 23.44 5.12 -9.91
C THR A 384 22.65 4.04 -10.66
N GLY A 385 21.56 4.42 -11.33
CA GLY A 385 20.65 3.50 -12.00
C GLY A 385 19.77 2.70 -11.03
N TYR A 386 19.54 3.20 -9.81
CA TYR A 386 18.80 2.47 -8.77
C TYR A 386 17.36 2.17 -9.19
N ILE A 387 16.62 3.20 -9.60
CA ILE A 387 15.25 3.03 -10.12
C ILE A 387 15.25 2.17 -11.40
N LYS A 388 16.25 2.31 -12.27
CA LYS A 388 16.33 1.53 -13.52
C LYS A 388 16.53 0.03 -13.24
N GLU A 389 17.19 -0.36 -12.16
CA GLU A 389 17.30 -1.76 -11.75
C GLU A 389 15.94 -2.28 -11.25
N LEU A 390 15.25 -1.53 -10.38
CA LEU A 390 13.92 -1.90 -9.89
C LEU A 390 12.88 -1.97 -11.02
N GLN A 391 12.90 -1.03 -11.96
CA GLN A 391 12.01 -1.03 -13.13
C GLN A 391 12.22 -2.25 -14.03
N LYS A 392 13.46 -2.79 -14.10
CA LYS A 392 13.74 -4.02 -14.86
C LYS A 392 13.23 -5.27 -14.16
N GLU A 393 13.01 -5.24 -12.85
CA GLU A 393 12.46 -6.38 -12.11
C GLU A 393 10.97 -6.60 -12.43
N ASP A 394 10.25 -5.54 -12.83
CA ASP A 394 8.84 -5.52 -13.24
C ASP A 394 7.93 -6.35 -12.33
N THR A 395 8.01 -6.08 -11.02
CA THR A 395 7.17 -6.73 -10.00
C THR A 395 6.39 -5.71 -9.20
N LEU A 396 5.28 -6.15 -8.60
CA LEU A 396 4.55 -5.37 -7.60
C LEU A 396 5.44 -4.98 -6.40
N GLU A 397 6.37 -5.84 -6.00
CA GLU A 397 7.32 -5.53 -4.94
C GLU A 397 8.30 -4.44 -5.36
N ALA A 398 8.87 -4.52 -6.57
CA ALA A 398 9.74 -3.49 -7.11
C ALA A 398 9.00 -2.16 -7.27
N GLN A 399 7.75 -2.18 -7.71
CA GLN A 399 6.89 -1.00 -7.77
C GLN A 399 6.69 -0.39 -6.38
N SER A 400 6.43 -1.22 -5.35
CA SER A 400 6.33 -0.74 -3.97
C SER A 400 7.65 -0.14 -3.47
N ARG A 401 8.81 -0.68 -3.86
CA ARG A 401 10.12 -0.10 -3.52
C ARG A 401 10.35 1.23 -4.22
N ILE A 402 9.95 1.37 -5.49
CA ILE A 402 10.01 2.65 -6.23
C ILE A 402 9.12 3.69 -5.52
N GLU A 403 7.90 3.31 -5.18
CA GLU A 403 6.96 4.13 -4.41
C GLU A 403 7.57 4.60 -3.07
N ASN A 404 8.29 3.73 -2.36
CA ASN A 404 8.98 4.11 -1.12
C ASN A 404 10.11 5.12 -1.39
N ILE A 405 10.86 4.96 -2.48
CA ILE A 405 11.91 5.91 -2.88
C ILE A 405 11.32 7.27 -3.25
N GLU A 406 10.22 7.28 -4.01
CA GLU A 406 9.49 8.51 -4.34
C GLU A 406 8.96 9.20 -3.07
N GLU A 407 8.52 8.42 -2.07
CA GLU A 407 8.12 8.96 -0.78
C GLU A 407 9.30 9.50 0.03
N PHE A 408 10.50 8.95 -0.12
CA PHE A 408 11.71 9.52 0.47
C PHE A 408 12.07 10.88 -0.14
N ILE A 409 11.76 11.09 -1.43
CA ILE A 409 11.89 12.40 -2.06
C ILE A 409 10.91 13.40 -1.44
N SER A 410 9.68 12.97 -1.09
CA SER A 410 8.74 13.81 -0.34
C SER A 410 9.35 14.30 0.99
N VAL A 411 10.13 13.46 1.69
CA VAL A 411 10.85 13.87 2.93
C VAL A 411 11.84 15.00 2.68
N ALA A 412 12.58 14.93 1.57
CA ALA A 412 13.52 15.98 1.21
C ALA A 412 12.81 17.30 0.88
N ILE A 413 11.67 17.22 0.18
CA ILE A 413 10.83 18.39 -0.13
C ILE A 413 10.28 19.01 1.16
N ASP A 414 9.76 18.19 2.07
CA ASP A 414 9.23 18.65 3.36
C ASP A 414 10.32 19.35 4.19
N PHE A 415 11.52 18.76 4.24
CA PHE A 415 12.69 19.31 4.92
C PHE A 415 13.08 20.68 4.33
N GLU A 416 13.19 20.79 3.01
CA GLU A 416 13.58 22.05 2.35
C GLU A 416 12.58 23.19 2.58
N ASN A 417 11.30 22.86 2.79
CA ASN A 417 10.24 23.83 3.04
C ASN A 417 10.13 24.25 4.52
N THR A 418 10.63 23.42 5.45
CA THR A 418 10.45 23.64 6.89
C THR A 418 11.73 24.04 7.63
N SER A 419 12.90 23.67 7.11
CA SER A 419 14.19 23.95 7.71
C SER A 419 14.73 25.33 7.32
N GLU A 420 15.39 26.00 8.25
CA GLU A 420 16.09 27.27 7.98
C GLU A 420 17.40 27.03 7.21
N GLU A 421 18.09 25.91 7.50
CA GLU A 421 19.32 25.48 6.84
C GLU A 421 19.07 24.23 6.00
N ASN A 422 19.09 24.40 4.67
CA ASN A 422 18.83 23.32 3.72
C ASN A 422 20.10 22.57 3.31
N THR A 423 20.92 22.17 4.29
CA THR A 423 22.16 21.42 4.05
C THR A 423 21.94 19.91 4.14
N LEU A 424 22.77 19.13 3.45
CA LEU A 424 22.76 17.66 3.55
C LEU A 424 23.06 17.18 4.97
N GLU A 425 23.91 17.90 5.69
CA GLU A 425 24.27 17.59 7.07
C GLU A 425 23.06 17.64 7.99
N GLU A 426 22.33 18.75 7.95
CA GLU A 426 21.14 18.95 8.78
C GLU A 426 20.01 17.98 8.40
N PHE A 427 19.87 17.67 7.11
CA PHE A 427 18.93 16.65 6.65
C PHE A 427 19.23 15.27 7.26
N LEU A 428 20.50 14.85 7.23
CA LEU A 428 20.93 13.58 7.82
C LEU A 428 20.80 13.58 9.35
N ALA A 429 21.04 14.71 10.01
CA ALA A 429 20.83 14.87 11.44
C ALA A 429 19.34 14.69 11.82
N ASN A 430 18.44 15.32 11.07
CA ASN A 430 17.00 15.19 11.25
C ASN A 430 16.53 13.74 11.11
N ILE A 431 16.98 13.03 10.07
CA ILE A 431 16.68 11.61 9.87
C ILE A 431 17.20 10.76 11.03
N SER A 432 18.40 11.04 11.54
CA SER A 432 18.97 10.29 12.66
C SER A 432 18.14 10.46 13.94
N LEU A 433 17.68 11.69 14.23
CA LEU A 433 16.83 11.96 15.39
C LEU A 433 15.51 11.20 15.33
N LEU A 434 14.86 11.16 14.16
CA LEU A 434 13.62 10.40 13.98
C LEU A 434 13.86 8.89 14.15
N SER A 435 14.97 8.38 13.63
CA SER A 435 15.32 6.95 13.69
C SER A 435 15.71 6.47 15.09
N ASP A 436 16.36 7.33 15.90
CA ASP A 436 16.83 6.96 17.24
C ASP A 436 15.72 6.99 18.29
N ILE A 437 14.74 7.89 18.17
CA ILE A 437 13.54 7.90 19.03
C ILE A 437 12.70 6.63 18.81
N ASP A 438 12.75 6.08 17.59
CA ASP A 438 12.03 4.89 17.19
C ASP A 438 12.59 3.56 17.73
N ARG A 439 13.67 3.58 18.50
CA ARG A 439 14.30 2.36 19.06
C ARG A 439 13.92 2.05 20.50
N LEU A 440 13.00 2.81 21.08
CA LEU A 440 12.51 2.59 22.45
C LEU A 440 11.62 1.33 22.55
N ASP A 441 11.74 0.66 23.70
CA ASP A 441 11.53 -0.76 23.99
C ASP A 441 10.19 -1.44 23.59
N GLU A 442 10.27 -2.78 23.59
CA GLU A 442 9.22 -3.80 23.39
C GLU A 442 8.13 -3.80 24.50
N ASP A 443 7.56 -2.65 24.84
CA ASP A 443 6.34 -2.62 25.66
C ASP A 443 5.13 -3.04 24.79
N ASP A 444 4.17 -3.76 25.38
CA ASP A 444 2.94 -4.19 24.70
C ASP A 444 1.93 -3.03 24.49
N ASP A 445 2.19 -1.83 25.04
CA ASP A 445 1.32 -0.65 24.93
C ASP A 445 1.73 0.28 23.78
N PHE A 446 1.30 -0.03 22.55
CA PHE A 446 1.59 0.76 21.35
C PHE A 446 0.39 0.95 20.43
N VAL A 447 0.37 2.04 19.67
CA VAL A 447 -0.62 2.27 18.61
C VAL A 447 -0.28 1.39 17.41
N THR A 448 -1.27 0.68 16.87
CA THR A 448 -1.03 -0.23 15.74
C THR A 448 -1.26 0.45 14.39
N LEU A 449 -0.26 0.46 13.52
CA LEU A 449 -0.32 0.98 12.14
C LEU A 449 -0.35 -0.20 11.17
N MET A 450 -1.29 -0.19 10.21
CA MET A 450 -1.33 -1.25 9.21
C MET A 450 -2.12 -0.89 7.96
N THR A 451 -1.87 -1.65 6.90
CA THR A 451 -2.76 -1.59 5.73
C THR A 451 -4.12 -2.21 6.04
N LEU A 452 -5.15 -1.74 5.34
CA LEU A 452 -6.49 -2.34 5.41
C LEU A 452 -6.51 -3.85 5.15
N HIS A 453 -5.61 -4.36 4.30
CA HIS A 453 -5.51 -5.79 4.00
C HIS A 453 -5.00 -6.58 5.21
N SER A 454 -4.02 -6.02 5.93
CA SER A 454 -3.45 -6.62 7.14
C SER A 454 -4.43 -6.62 8.33
N ALA A 455 -5.47 -5.78 8.28
CA ALA A 455 -6.44 -5.64 9.37
C ALA A 455 -7.47 -6.79 9.45
N LYS A 456 -7.54 -7.66 8.44
CA LYS A 456 -8.54 -8.74 8.39
C LYS A 456 -8.40 -9.68 9.59
N GLY A 457 -9.48 -9.81 10.37
CA GLY A 457 -9.52 -10.67 11.55
C GLY A 457 -9.10 -9.98 12.85
N LEU A 458 -8.58 -8.76 12.79
CA LEU A 458 -8.22 -7.95 13.96
C LEU A 458 -9.37 -7.02 14.36
N GLU A 459 -9.32 -6.45 15.57
CA GLU A 459 -10.35 -5.55 16.09
C GLU A 459 -9.78 -4.65 17.19
N TYR A 460 -10.22 -3.40 17.21
CA TYR A 460 -9.71 -2.35 18.11
C TYR A 460 -10.85 -1.49 18.64
N ASP A 461 -10.69 -0.92 19.83
CA ASP A 461 -11.70 -0.04 20.42
C ASP A 461 -11.83 1.25 19.62
N ILE A 462 -10.70 1.82 19.20
CA ILE A 462 -10.63 3.06 18.42
C ILE A 462 -9.86 2.82 17.13
N VAL A 463 -10.50 3.14 16.00
CA VAL A 463 -9.89 3.03 14.66
C VAL A 463 -9.89 4.38 13.95
N PHE A 464 -8.75 4.72 13.38
CA PHE A 464 -8.59 5.81 12.42
C PHE A 464 -8.47 5.24 11.02
N LEU A 465 -9.39 5.59 10.13
CA LEU A 465 -9.34 5.27 8.70
C LEU A 465 -8.86 6.50 7.93
N THR A 466 -7.67 6.42 7.37
CA THR A 466 -6.91 7.60 6.89
C THR A 466 -6.79 7.67 5.37
N GLY A 467 -6.59 8.88 4.84
CA GLY A 467 -6.46 9.12 3.40
C GLY A 467 -7.68 8.69 2.60
N MET A 468 -8.88 9.01 3.11
CA MET A 468 -10.15 8.73 2.46
C MET A 468 -10.41 9.74 1.33
N GLU A 469 -9.62 9.59 0.28
CA GLU A 469 -9.51 10.49 -0.87
C GLU A 469 -9.61 9.70 -2.18
N GLU A 470 -10.31 10.24 -3.17
CA GLU A 470 -10.35 9.65 -4.51
C GLU A 470 -8.93 9.57 -5.09
N GLY A 471 -8.54 8.37 -5.54
CA GLY A 471 -7.20 8.07 -6.05
C GLY A 471 -6.25 7.49 -5.00
N ILE A 472 -6.52 7.71 -3.70
CA ILE A 472 -5.82 7.04 -2.60
C ILE A 472 -6.66 5.88 -2.09
N PHE A 473 -7.88 6.16 -1.65
CA PHE A 473 -8.86 5.16 -1.24
C PHE A 473 -10.29 5.62 -1.58
N PRO A 474 -10.85 5.14 -2.70
CA PRO A 474 -10.39 4.05 -3.57
C PRO A 474 -9.10 4.37 -4.34
N ILE A 475 -8.24 3.37 -4.52
CA ILE A 475 -6.99 3.53 -5.29
C ILE A 475 -7.28 3.77 -6.78
N SER A 476 -6.52 4.65 -7.43
CA SER A 476 -6.80 5.08 -8.83
C SER A 476 -7.00 3.93 -9.83
N ARG A 477 -6.24 2.83 -9.70
CA ARG A 477 -6.36 1.66 -10.59
C ARG A 477 -7.72 0.95 -10.50
N ALA A 478 -8.34 0.99 -9.33
CA ALA A 478 -9.63 0.34 -9.10
C ALA A 478 -10.81 1.16 -9.63
N MET A 479 -10.57 2.40 -10.08
CA MET A 479 -11.62 3.25 -10.63
C MET A 479 -11.94 2.95 -12.11
N VAL A 480 -11.17 2.06 -12.74
CA VAL A 480 -11.32 1.72 -14.16
C VAL A 480 -12.39 0.64 -14.36
N SER A 481 -12.59 -0.23 -13.37
CA SER A 481 -13.52 -1.36 -13.41
C SER A 481 -14.48 -1.29 -12.22
N GLU A 482 -15.76 -1.57 -12.46
CA GLU A 482 -16.76 -1.64 -11.41
C GLU A 482 -16.47 -2.78 -10.42
N ASP A 483 -15.93 -3.90 -10.91
CA ASP A 483 -15.56 -5.05 -10.07
C ASP A 483 -14.42 -4.73 -9.10
N ASP A 484 -13.43 -3.94 -9.55
CA ASP A 484 -12.31 -3.51 -8.72
C ASP A 484 -12.76 -2.46 -7.70
N LEU A 485 -13.68 -1.57 -8.10
CA LEU A 485 -14.29 -0.61 -7.18
C LEU A 485 -15.10 -1.30 -6.09
N GLU A 486 -15.85 -2.33 -6.46
CA GLU A 486 -16.58 -3.18 -5.54
C GLU A 486 -15.64 -3.89 -4.53
N GLU A 487 -14.43 -4.27 -4.96
CA GLU A 487 -13.40 -4.83 -4.07
C GLU A 487 -12.85 -3.77 -3.11
N GLU A 488 -12.55 -2.56 -3.58
CA GLU A 488 -12.15 -1.46 -2.70
C GLU A 488 -13.26 -1.10 -1.70
N ARG A 489 -14.54 -1.21 -2.10
CA ARG A 489 -15.68 -1.01 -1.19
C ARG A 489 -15.76 -2.11 -0.13
N ARG A 490 -15.50 -3.37 -0.50
CA ARG A 490 -15.35 -4.48 0.46
C ARG A 490 -14.21 -4.22 1.44
N LEU A 491 -13.10 -3.67 0.96
CA LEU A 491 -11.98 -3.29 1.82
C LEU A 491 -12.36 -2.17 2.80
N CYS A 492 -13.14 -1.17 2.35
CA CYS A 492 -13.66 -0.09 3.19
C CYS A 492 -14.58 -0.64 4.28
N TYR A 493 -15.51 -1.51 3.91
CA TYR A 493 -16.36 -2.23 4.85
C TYR A 493 -15.56 -3.01 5.90
N VAL A 494 -14.48 -3.71 5.50
CA VAL A 494 -13.59 -4.39 6.46
C VAL A 494 -12.96 -3.39 7.42
N GLY A 495 -12.45 -2.26 6.91
CA GLY A 495 -11.86 -1.18 7.71
C GLY A 495 -12.81 -0.60 8.76
N ILE A 496 -14.02 -0.21 8.35
CA ILE A 496 -15.07 0.31 9.26
C ILE A 496 -15.40 -0.72 10.35
N THR A 497 -15.56 -1.99 9.97
CA THR A 497 -15.92 -3.08 10.91
C THR A 497 -14.76 -3.57 11.79
N ARG A 498 -13.58 -2.94 11.74
CA ARG A 498 -12.49 -3.18 12.71
C ARG A 498 -12.73 -2.43 14.02
N ALA A 499 -13.50 -1.35 13.98
CA ALA A 499 -13.79 -0.52 15.14
C ALA A 499 -14.87 -1.15 16.03
N LYS A 500 -14.63 -1.19 17.34
CA LYS A 500 -15.63 -1.58 18.34
C LYS A 500 -16.44 -0.37 18.80
N GLU A 501 -15.77 0.66 19.31
CA GLU A 501 -16.41 1.78 20.02
C GLU A 501 -16.40 3.08 19.21
N HIS A 502 -15.22 3.47 18.71
CA HIS A 502 -15.02 4.75 18.01
C HIS A 502 -14.37 4.56 16.65
N LEU A 503 -14.93 5.22 15.64
CA LEU A 503 -14.38 5.31 14.30
C LEU A 503 -14.16 6.77 13.93
N PHE A 504 -12.93 7.07 13.50
CA PHE A 504 -12.56 8.34 12.90
C PHE A 504 -12.19 8.12 11.44
N ILE A 505 -12.73 8.95 10.56
CA ILE A 505 -12.45 8.96 9.12
C ILE A 505 -11.75 10.29 8.83
N THR A 506 -10.59 10.23 8.18
CA THR A 506 -9.80 11.42 7.87
C THR A 506 -9.48 11.51 6.38
N TYR A 507 -9.50 12.73 5.86
CA TYR A 507 -9.10 13.05 4.50
C TYR A 507 -8.45 14.44 4.46
N THR A 508 -7.75 14.74 3.37
CA THR A 508 -7.05 16.02 3.20
C THR A 508 -7.41 16.68 1.86
N THR A 509 -7.29 18.01 1.81
CA THR A 509 -7.53 18.79 0.59
C THR A 509 -6.35 18.72 -0.39
N LEU A 510 -5.14 18.64 0.15
CA LEU A 510 -3.88 18.55 -0.57
C LEU A 510 -3.10 17.37 0.01
N ARG A 511 -2.49 16.54 -0.82
CA ARG A 511 -1.55 15.53 -0.34
C ARG A 511 -0.28 15.51 -1.15
N THR A 512 0.85 15.60 -0.48
CA THR A 512 2.14 15.24 -1.07
C THR A 512 2.43 13.78 -0.80
N ILE A 513 2.45 12.97 -1.87
CA ILE A 513 2.80 11.55 -1.81
C ILE A 513 3.58 11.19 -3.07
N TYR A 514 4.59 10.35 -2.96
CA TYR A 514 5.43 9.97 -4.09
C TYR A 514 6.08 11.17 -4.82
N GLY A 515 6.55 12.17 -4.05
CA GLY A 515 7.17 13.39 -4.57
C GLY A 515 6.24 14.32 -5.34
N LYS A 516 4.92 14.04 -5.37
CA LYS A 516 3.93 14.84 -6.08
C LYS A 516 2.85 15.33 -5.15
N THR A 517 2.55 16.62 -5.25
CA THR A 517 1.44 17.23 -4.55
C THR A 517 0.17 17.14 -5.40
N ASN A 518 -0.81 16.39 -4.92
CA ASN A 518 -2.10 16.16 -5.56
C ASN A 518 -3.23 16.88 -4.81
N TYR A 519 -4.24 17.31 -5.56
CA TYR A 519 -5.50 17.80 -5.02
C TYR A 519 -6.54 16.70 -5.21
N ASN A 520 -6.85 15.99 -4.14
CA ASN A 520 -7.78 14.88 -4.21
C ASN A 520 -9.17 15.32 -3.74
N SER A 521 -10.20 14.76 -4.37
CA SER A 521 -11.56 14.91 -3.86
C SER A 521 -11.80 13.94 -2.71
N ILE A 522 -12.79 14.23 -1.87
CA ILE A 522 -13.24 13.32 -0.82
C ILE A 522 -13.63 11.96 -1.42
N SER A 523 -13.29 10.86 -0.75
CA SER A 523 -13.67 9.52 -1.17
C SER A 523 -15.18 9.36 -1.26
N ARG A 524 -15.67 8.77 -2.34
CA ARG A 524 -17.07 8.40 -2.52
C ARG A 524 -17.61 7.52 -1.38
N PHE A 525 -16.76 6.73 -0.74
CA PHE A 525 -17.18 5.88 0.37
C PHE A 525 -17.68 6.69 1.58
N ILE A 526 -17.29 7.97 1.69
CA ILE A 526 -17.81 8.86 2.72
C ILE A 526 -19.23 9.31 2.35
N ASP A 527 -19.49 9.63 1.08
CA ASP A 527 -20.82 10.02 0.58
C ASP A 527 -21.84 8.85 0.65
N GLU A 528 -21.35 7.62 0.67
CA GLU A 528 -22.16 6.41 0.87
C GLU A 528 -22.62 6.23 2.35
N ILE A 529 -22.03 6.97 3.29
CA ILE A 529 -22.41 6.95 4.72
C ILE A 529 -23.49 8.02 4.98
N PRO A 530 -24.60 7.70 5.66
CA PRO A 530 -25.62 8.68 6.00
C PRO A 530 -25.08 9.85 6.84
N ASP A 531 -25.39 11.09 6.44
CA ASP A 531 -24.99 12.31 7.16
C ASP A 531 -25.37 12.32 8.65
N SER A 532 -26.47 11.65 9.01
CA SER A 532 -26.92 11.54 10.41
C SER A 532 -25.95 10.77 11.30
N LEU A 533 -25.12 9.90 10.72
CA LEU A 533 -24.12 9.09 11.42
C LEU A 533 -22.75 9.77 11.46
N ILE A 534 -22.57 10.87 10.71
CA ILE A 534 -21.30 11.60 10.62
C ILE A 534 -21.30 12.76 11.61
N ASP A 535 -20.18 12.94 12.30
CA ASP A 535 -19.90 14.09 13.15
C ASP A 535 -18.71 14.88 12.59
N ASN A 536 -18.99 16.00 11.93
CA ASN A 536 -17.95 16.81 11.30
C ASN A 536 -17.17 17.64 12.35
N ILE A 537 -15.92 17.25 12.59
CA ILE A 537 -15.07 17.78 13.65
C ILE A 537 -14.66 19.23 13.35
N ASN A 538 -14.37 19.55 12.09
CA ASN A 538 -13.96 20.89 11.67
C ASN A 538 -15.06 21.94 11.90
N ASP A 539 -16.33 21.56 11.71
CA ASP A 539 -17.47 22.46 11.92
C ASP A 539 -17.70 22.76 13.40
N LYS A 540 -17.49 21.77 14.28
CA LYS A 540 -17.54 21.97 15.74
C LYS A 540 -16.45 22.93 16.20
N ALA A 541 -15.24 22.83 15.66
CA ALA A 541 -14.14 23.76 15.96
C ALA A 541 -14.49 25.20 15.52
N LYS A 542 -15.04 25.38 14.31
CA LYS A 542 -15.49 26.70 13.79
C LYS A 542 -16.63 27.29 14.63
N ARG A 543 -17.59 26.48 15.09
CA ARG A 543 -18.69 26.91 15.96
C ARG A 543 -18.19 27.32 17.36
N LYS A 544 -17.30 26.53 17.97
CA LYS A 544 -16.68 26.87 19.28
C LYS A 544 -15.86 28.17 19.21
N ALA A 545 -15.09 28.38 18.14
CA ALA A 545 -14.30 29.61 17.94
C ALA A 545 -15.19 30.87 17.82
N LYS A 546 -16.31 30.79 17.09
CA LYS A 546 -17.29 31.88 16.99
C LYS A 546 -17.95 32.23 18.33
N ILE A 547 -18.26 31.23 19.15
CA ILE A 547 -18.88 31.44 20.48
C ILE A 547 -17.88 32.06 21.47
N SER A 548 -16.60 31.68 21.40
CA SER A 548 -15.53 32.27 22.23
C SER A 548 -15.31 33.75 21.92
N GLN A 549 -15.30 34.14 20.63
CA GLN A 549 -15.17 35.54 20.20
C GLN A 549 -16.34 36.43 20.64
N GLN A 550 -17.54 35.86 20.83
CA GLN A 550 -18.69 36.63 21.33
C GLN A 550 -18.65 36.89 22.84
N LYS A 551 -17.94 36.07 23.63
CA LYS A 551 -17.83 36.25 25.09
C LYS A 551 -16.74 37.24 25.53
N THR A 552 -15.74 37.50 24.70
CA THR A 552 -14.62 38.40 25.05
C THR A 552 -14.87 39.88 24.78
N ASN A 553 -15.97 40.25 24.11
CA ASN A 553 -16.27 41.64 23.71
C ASN A 553 -17.03 42.48 24.76
N LYS A 554 -17.07 42.08 26.04
CA LYS A 554 -17.83 42.82 27.08
C LYS A 554 -17.02 43.71 28.03
N TYR A 555 -15.68 43.69 27.98
CA TYR A 555 -14.84 44.42 28.95
C TYR A 555 -13.61 45.15 28.40
N PHE A 556 -13.51 45.38 27.08
CA PHE A 556 -12.38 46.14 26.53
C PHE A 556 -12.89 47.37 25.76
N THR A 557 -13.18 48.44 26.50
CA THR A 557 -13.28 49.80 25.97
C THR A 557 -11.97 50.53 26.29
N GLY A 558 -11.08 50.62 25.31
CA GLY A 558 -9.82 51.37 25.47
C GLY A 558 -8.92 51.28 24.24
N TYR A 559 -8.77 52.41 23.55
CA TYR A 559 -7.78 52.72 22.51
C TYR A 559 -7.78 51.82 21.26
N THR A 560 -8.59 52.21 20.28
CA THR A 560 -8.46 51.80 18.88
C THR A 560 -7.21 52.42 18.27
N HIS A 561 -6.17 51.60 18.07
CA HIS A 561 -5.29 51.79 16.92
C HIS A 561 -6.09 51.38 15.67
N GLU A 562 -6.19 52.27 14.69
CA GLU A 562 -6.72 51.96 13.36
C GLU A 562 -5.87 50.85 12.73
N ASN A 563 -6.30 49.60 12.89
CA ASN A 563 -5.99 48.57 11.92
C ASN A 563 -6.97 48.73 10.77
N THR A 564 -6.44 49.15 9.63
CA THR A 564 -7.09 49.20 8.33
C THR A 564 -7.56 47.79 7.94
N GLY A 565 -8.71 47.41 8.48
CA GLY A 565 -9.46 46.26 8.05
C GLY A 565 -9.78 46.43 6.57
N ILE A 566 -9.24 45.52 5.76
CA ILE A 566 -9.63 45.35 4.37
C ILE A 566 -11.15 45.12 4.37
N LYS A 567 -11.90 46.16 4.00
CA LYS A 567 -13.31 46.06 3.66
C LYS A 567 -13.42 44.96 2.60
N ARG A 568 -14.26 43.96 2.86
CA ARG A 568 -14.78 43.06 1.81
C ARG A 568 -15.32 43.94 0.69
N LYS A 569 -14.58 44.06 -0.41
CA LYS A 569 -15.09 44.68 -1.64
C LYS A 569 -16.22 43.78 -2.13
N ASN A 570 -17.36 44.41 -2.39
CA ASN A 570 -18.54 43.82 -3.00
C ASN A 570 -18.17 42.87 -4.14
N ASP A 571 -18.88 41.75 -4.19
CA ASP A 571 -18.92 40.80 -5.30
C ASP A 571 -18.95 41.57 -6.64
N PRO A 572 -17.83 41.62 -7.40
CA PRO A 572 -17.81 42.35 -8.65
C PRO A 572 -18.79 41.62 -9.58
N ASN A 573 -19.80 42.35 -10.07
CA ASN A 573 -20.79 41.82 -10.99
C ASN A 573 -20.10 41.54 -12.35
N ILE A 574 -19.43 40.40 -12.43
CA ILE A 574 -18.64 39.93 -13.56
C ILE A 574 -19.53 39.07 -14.45
N ASN A 575 -19.50 39.37 -15.75
CA ASN A 575 -20.23 38.68 -16.80
C ASN A 575 -19.27 38.09 -17.85
N ILE A 576 -19.78 37.17 -18.67
CA ILE A 576 -19.05 36.62 -19.81
C ILE A 576 -18.68 37.76 -20.77
N GLY A 577 -17.42 37.82 -21.19
CA GLY A 577 -16.85 38.86 -22.04
C GLY A 577 -16.10 39.98 -21.29
N ASP A 578 -16.23 40.05 -19.96
CA ASP A 578 -15.51 41.06 -19.18
C ASP A 578 -14.00 40.79 -19.15
N LYS A 579 -13.20 41.87 -19.16
CA LYS A 579 -11.77 41.81 -18.87
C LYS A 579 -11.57 41.91 -17.36
N VAL A 580 -10.75 41.01 -16.82
CA VAL A 580 -10.44 40.93 -15.40
C VAL A 580 -8.94 40.86 -15.20
N LYS A 581 -8.46 41.45 -14.11
CA LYS A 581 -7.06 41.39 -13.67
C LYS A 581 -7.00 40.57 -12.39
N HIS A 582 -6.24 39.47 -12.43
CA HIS A 582 -5.96 38.63 -11.27
C HIS A 582 -4.59 39.00 -10.69
N LYS A 583 -4.48 39.09 -9.36
CA LYS A 583 -3.25 39.53 -8.66
C LYS A 583 -1.99 38.77 -9.08
N THR A 584 -2.11 37.46 -9.33
CA THR A 584 -1.00 36.58 -9.73
C THR A 584 -1.03 36.09 -11.18
N LEU A 585 -2.21 36.05 -11.83
CA LEU A 585 -2.37 35.46 -13.16
C LEU A 585 -2.43 36.52 -14.28
N GLY A 586 -2.42 37.81 -13.91
CA GLY A 586 -2.41 38.91 -14.87
C GLY A 586 -3.78 39.18 -15.49
N LEU A 587 -3.78 39.75 -16.70
CA LEU A 587 -4.99 40.10 -17.44
C LEU A 587 -5.59 38.87 -18.13
N GLY A 588 -6.91 38.73 -18.01
CA GLY A 588 -7.66 37.67 -18.69
C GLY A 588 -9.08 38.11 -19.06
N THR A 589 -9.73 37.32 -19.91
CA THR A 589 -11.10 37.55 -20.37
C THR A 589 -12.01 36.42 -19.90
N VAL A 590 -13.18 36.75 -19.34
CA VAL A 590 -14.16 35.76 -18.90
C VAL A 590 -14.80 35.10 -20.12
N VAL A 591 -14.62 33.80 -20.29
CA VAL A 591 -15.13 33.02 -21.45
C VAL A 591 -16.31 32.11 -21.09
N GLY A 592 -16.60 31.93 -19.80
CA GLY A 592 -17.75 31.12 -19.36
C GLY A 592 -18.07 31.32 -17.88
N MET A 593 -19.32 31.10 -17.51
CA MET A 593 -19.78 31.18 -16.13
C MET A 593 -20.72 30.03 -15.79
N LYS A 594 -20.56 29.43 -14.61
CA LYS A 594 -21.39 28.33 -14.11
C LYS A 594 -21.70 28.51 -12.63
N GLY A 595 -22.91 28.13 -12.20
CA GLY A 595 -23.35 28.25 -10.80
C GLY A 595 -24.04 29.57 -10.45
N SER A 596 -24.53 29.68 -9.21
CA SER A 596 -25.25 30.85 -8.68
C SER A 596 -24.79 31.16 -7.24
N GLY A 597 -24.90 32.43 -6.83
CA GLY A 597 -24.52 32.90 -5.49
C GLY A 597 -23.04 32.70 -5.17
N ASP A 598 -22.73 32.28 -3.93
CA ASP A 598 -21.36 32.12 -3.44
C ASP A 598 -20.55 31.01 -4.15
N LYS A 599 -21.23 30.15 -4.94
CA LYS A 599 -20.64 29.08 -5.75
C LYS A 599 -20.46 29.47 -7.24
N LYS A 600 -20.51 30.76 -7.58
CA LYS A 600 -20.36 31.25 -8.97
C LYS A 600 -18.92 31.05 -9.46
N GLU A 601 -18.74 30.20 -10.46
CA GLU A 601 -17.47 29.85 -11.08
C GLU A 601 -17.33 30.60 -12.42
N ALA A 602 -16.23 31.32 -12.60
CA ALA A 602 -15.84 31.96 -13.86
C ALA A 602 -14.70 31.19 -14.52
N THR A 603 -14.88 30.87 -15.80
CA THR A 603 -13.80 30.39 -16.67
C THR A 603 -13.16 31.60 -17.33
N ILE A 604 -11.88 31.84 -17.05
CA ILE A 604 -11.12 33.02 -17.50
C ILE A 604 -9.94 32.56 -18.35
N ALA A 605 -9.82 33.13 -19.55
CA ALA A 605 -8.67 32.94 -20.42
C ALA A 605 -7.62 34.04 -20.13
N PHE A 606 -6.52 33.68 -19.49
CA PHE A 606 -5.41 34.58 -19.16
C PHE A 606 -4.39 34.62 -20.29
N ASN A 607 -3.88 35.81 -20.62
CA ASN A 607 -2.99 36.02 -21.77
C ASN A 607 -1.69 35.19 -21.69
N GLU A 608 -1.14 34.98 -20.49
CA GLU A 608 0.16 34.30 -20.29
C GLU A 608 0.05 32.93 -19.61
N LYS A 609 -1.14 32.57 -19.09
CA LYS A 609 -1.34 31.40 -18.21
C LYS A 609 -2.47 30.46 -18.64
N GLY A 610 -3.05 30.68 -19.82
CA GLY A 610 -4.09 29.83 -20.39
C GLY A 610 -5.46 29.96 -19.69
N ILE A 611 -6.33 28.98 -19.93
CA ILE A 611 -7.71 28.98 -19.39
C ILE A 611 -7.71 28.41 -17.97
N LYS A 612 -8.27 29.15 -17.02
CA LYS A 612 -8.44 28.74 -15.61
C LYS A 612 -9.87 28.93 -15.18
N LYS A 613 -10.37 28.03 -14.32
CA LYS A 613 -11.67 28.17 -13.68
C LYS A 613 -11.50 28.62 -12.23
N LEU A 614 -12.20 29.67 -11.83
CA LEU A 614 -12.03 30.33 -10.54
C LEU A 614 -13.40 30.64 -9.92
N LEU A 615 -13.54 30.42 -8.63
CA LEU A 615 -14.70 30.88 -7.85
C LEU A 615 -14.61 32.39 -7.62
N ILE A 616 -15.60 33.15 -8.08
CA ILE A 616 -15.59 34.62 -8.02
C ILE A 616 -15.52 35.13 -6.58
N SER A 617 -16.18 34.44 -5.64
CA SER A 617 -16.22 34.79 -4.22
C SER A 617 -14.86 34.67 -3.50
N LEU A 618 -13.92 33.90 -4.06
CA LEU A 618 -12.63 33.58 -3.46
C LEU A 618 -11.43 34.08 -4.27
N ALA A 619 -11.62 34.33 -5.56
CA ALA A 619 -10.54 34.75 -6.44
C ALA A 619 -10.26 36.25 -6.28
N PRO A 620 -8.98 36.67 -6.10
CA PRO A 620 -8.60 38.08 -6.07
C PRO A 620 -8.59 38.69 -7.49
N ILE A 621 -9.79 38.85 -8.07
CA ILE A 621 -10.03 39.41 -9.40
C ILE A 621 -10.66 40.79 -9.32
N GLU A 622 -10.14 41.73 -10.11
CA GLU A 622 -10.73 43.05 -10.31
C GLU A 622 -11.13 43.22 -11.79
N LYS A 623 -12.36 43.70 -12.04
CA LYS A 623 -12.80 44.04 -13.40
C LYS A 623 -12.04 45.26 -13.91
N VAL A 624 -11.59 45.21 -15.16
CA VAL A 624 -10.82 46.26 -15.85
C VAL A 624 -11.73 47.14 -16.71
#